data_AF-W2D117-F1
#
_entry.id   AF-W2D117-F1
#
_cell.length_a   1.000
_cell.length_b   1.000
_cell.length_c   1.000
_cell.angle_alpha   90.00
_cell.angle_beta   90.00
_cell.angle_gamma   90.00
#
_symmetry.space_group_name_H-M   'P 1'
#
loop_
_entity.id
_entity.type
_entity.pdbx_description
1 polymer ?
#
loop_
_entity_poly.entity_id
_entity_poly.type
_entity_poly.pdbx_seq_one_letter_code
_entity_poly.pdbx_strand_id
1 'polypeptide(L)'
;MDGKSREAVEVNGRLDNLLLAVQSSYQSLLAKGSPFDATDIKEHFQGSVQSRTMLLERFDGLIEEVKDHVGVDIKENSLASYRQTRARLQQFIRAKHNASDLTFSQLTEDFIKQFEQYVIGEVGLKQSTCYNMIVLIKKVCKLAYREGAADTLLFDNVHVDKGDNRLPKALDKGALDKLKALRFDGLDGDMETSR
;
A
#
# COMPACT_ATOMS: atom_id res chain seq x y z
N MET A 1 20.00 -33.19 -12.77
CA MET A 1 18.99 -32.47 -11.99
C MET A 1 18.63 -31.25 -12.81
N ASP A 2 17.59 -31.35 -13.62
CA ASP A 2 17.21 -30.25 -14.52
C ASP A 2 16.30 -29.30 -13.76
N GLY A 3 16.79 -28.08 -13.51
CA GLY A 3 16.07 -27.01 -12.81
C GLY A 3 14.91 -26.45 -13.63
N LYS A 4 13.89 -27.27 -13.89
CA LYS A 4 12.66 -26.92 -14.62
C LYS A 4 11.44 -26.76 -13.68
N SER A 5 11.65 -26.57 -12.38
CA SER A 5 10.53 -26.21 -11.50
C SER A 5 9.95 -24.86 -11.96
N ARG A 6 8.64 -24.66 -11.77
CA ARG A 6 7.98 -23.40 -12.13
C ARG A 6 8.66 -22.19 -11.49
N GLU A 7 9.09 -22.37 -10.24
CA GLU A 7 9.85 -21.37 -9.47
C GLU A 7 11.20 -21.07 -10.10
N ALA A 8 11.96 -22.09 -10.54
CA ALA A 8 13.25 -21.89 -11.19
C ALA A 8 13.10 -21.15 -12.54
N VAL A 9 12.06 -21.47 -13.31
CA VAL A 9 11.76 -20.77 -14.57
C VAL A 9 11.39 -19.30 -14.32
N GLU A 10 10.59 -19.04 -13.29
CA GLU A 10 10.20 -17.68 -12.93
C GLU A 10 11.39 -16.85 -12.41
N VAL A 11 12.23 -17.43 -11.56
CA VAL A 11 13.47 -16.80 -11.07
C VAL A 11 14.43 -16.51 -12.21
N ASN A 12 14.63 -17.46 -13.13
CA ASN A 12 15.47 -17.24 -14.31
C ASN A 12 14.94 -16.12 -15.19
N GLY A 13 13.62 -16.05 -15.41
CA GLY A 13 13.01 -14.93 -16.14
C GLY A 13 13.26 -13.57 -15.48
N ARG A 14 13.23 -13.51 -14.14
CA ARG A 14 13.58 -12.29 -13.40
C ARG A 14 15.07 -11.93 -13.56
N LEU A 15 15.96 -12.92 -13.55
CA LEU A 15 17.40 -12.72 -13.78
C LEU A 15 17.71 -12.24 -15.20
N ASP A 16 17.05 -12.80 -16.21
CA ASP A 16 17.21 -12.38 -17.61
C ASP A 16 16.74 -10.94 -17.82
N ASN A 17 15.60 -10.57 -17.22
CA ASN A 17 15.12 -9.19 -17.23
C ASN A 17 16.09 -8.22 -16.54
N LEU A 18 16.69 -8.63 -15.41
CA LEU A 18 17.70 -7.86 -14.72
C LEU A 18 18.94 -7.63 -15.62
N LEU A 19 19.41 -8.68 -16.29
CA LEU A 19 20.56 -8.60 -17.19
C LEU A 19 20.30 -7.61 -18.34
N LEU A 20 19.14 -7.68 -18.97
CA LEU A 20 18.74 -6.75 -20.04
C LEU A 20 18.72 -5.29 -19.56
N ALA A 21 18.22 -5.05 -18.36
CA ALA A 21 18.12 -3.71 -17.81
C ALA A 21 19.51 -3.11 -17.44
N VAL A 22 20.42 -3.93 -16.92
CA VAL A 22 21.82 -3.55 -16.70
C VAL A 22 22.52 -3.25 -18.03
N GLN A 23 22.32 -4.09 -19.05
CA GLN A 23 22.87 -3.85 -20.39
C GLN A 23 22.35 -2.56 -21.01
N SER A 24 21.06 -2.25 -20.85
CA SER A 24 20.49 -0.97 -21.29
C SER A 24 21.15 0.23 -20.61
N SER A 25 21.51 0.11 -19.34
CA SER A 25 22.18 1.17 -18.57
C SER A 25 23.61 1.36 -19.06
N TYR A 26 24.34 0.26 -19.29
CA TYR A 26 25.66 0.28 -19.91
C TYR A 26 25.65 0.98 -21.28
N GLN A 27 24.72 0.60 -22.18
CA GLN A 27 24.61 1.22 -23.50
C GLN A 27 24.28 2.72 -23.42
N SER A 28 23.45 3.14 -22.46
CA SER A 28 23.12 4.56 -22.25
C SER A 28 24.32 5.37 -21.80
N LEU A 29 25.15 4.82 -20.92
CA LEU A 29 26.39 5.47 -20.46
C LEU A 29 27.45 5.51 -21.57
N LEU A 30 27.59 4.40 -22.32
CA LEU A 30 28.47 4.33 -23.49
C LEU A 30 28.13 5.41 -24.53
N ALA A 31 26.83 5.62 -24.80
CA ALA A 31 26.36 6.62 -25.74
C ALA A 31 26.64 8.08 -25.30
N LYS A 32 26.84 8.34 -24.00
CA LYS A 32 27.20 9.67 -23.47
C LYS A 32 28.67 10.03 -23.73
N GLY A 33 29.51 9.06 -24.10
CA GLY A 33 30.90 9.29 -24.54
C GLY A 33 31.90 9.68 -23.45
N SER A 34 31.47 9.77 -22.20
CA SER A 34 32.35 9.99 -21.04
C SER A 34 32.86 8.65 -20.50
N PRO A 35 34.09 8.59 -19.94
CA PRO A 35 34.54 7.43 -19.18
C PRO A 35 33.61 7.16 -18.00
N PHE A 36 33.28 5.89 -17.76
CA PHE A 36 32.44 5.45 -16.66
C PHE A 36 32.94 4.11 -16.12
N ASP A 37 32.61 3.80 -14.88
CA ASP A 37 32.95 2.55 -14.22
C ASP A 37 31.72 1.70 -13.85
N ALA A 38 31.93 0.58 -13.15
CA ALA A 38 30.84 -0.30 -12.74
C ALA A 38 29.89 0.35 -11.71
N THR A 39 30.39 1.30 -10.92
CA THR A 39 29.59 2.09 -9.96
C THR A 39 28.65 3.00 -10.71
N ASP A 40 29.12 3.67 -11.77
CA ASP A 40 28.28 4.52 -12.63
C ASP A 40 27.17 3.71 -13.31
N ILE A 41 27.46 2.50 -13.79
CA ILE A 41 26.45 1.59 -14.37
C ILE A 41 25.40 1.25 -13.32
N LYS A 42 25.85 0.90 -12.10
CA LYS A 42 24.95 0.58 -10.98
C LYS A 42 24.07 1.78 -10.63
N GLU A 43 24.64 2.97 -10.49
CA GLU A 43 23.90 4.20 -10.14
C GLU A 43 22.93 4.60 -11.25
N HIS A 44 23.34 4.52 -12.51
CA HIS A 44 22.46 4.78 -13.65
C HIS A 44 21.34 3.74 -13.73
N PHE A 45 21.64 2.47 -13.52
CA PHE A 45 20.66 1.39 -13.49
C PHE A 45 19.67 1.60 -12.34
N GLN A 46 20.16 1.80 -11.11
CA GLN A 46 19.32 2.03 -9.93
C GLN A 46 18.50 3.32 -10.05
N GLY A 47 19.09 4.42 -10.50
CA GLY A 47 18.38 5.66 -10.80
C GLY A 47 17.34 5.51 -11.91
N SER A 48 17.60 4.66 -12.92
CA SER A 48 16.62 4.33 -13.96
C SER A 48 15.48 3.43 -13.48
N VAL A 49 15.71 2.62 -12.45
CA VAL A 49 14.68 1.81 -11.78
C VAL A 49 13.83 2.68 -10.85
N GLN A 50 14.45 3.58 -10.09
CA GLN A 50 13.77 4.59 -9.27
C GLN A 50 12.87 5.51 -10.09
N SER A 51 13.26 5.86 -11.33
CA SER A 51 12.46 6.75 -12.18
C SER A 51 11.23 6.10 -12.80
N ARG A 52 11.11 4.76 -12.75
CA ARG A 52 10.05 4.04 -13.49
C ARG A 52 8.89 3.60 -12.62
N THR A 53 9.13 3.28 -11.35
CA THR A 53 8.06 2.72 -10.50
C THR A 53 7.29 3.84 -9.82
N MET A 54 6.00 3.97 -10.16
CA MET A 54 5.13 4.95 -9.53
C MET A 54 4.49 4.41 -8.25
N LEU A 55 4.09 5.31 -7.34
CA LEU A 55 3.51 4.97 -6.05
C LEU A 55 2.18 4.21 -6.19
N LEU A 56 1.24 4.72 -6.99
CA LEU A 56 -0.05 4.05 -7.17
C LEU A 56 0.10 2.76 -7.98
N GLU A 57 0.99 2.74 -8.98
CA GLU A 57 1.32 1.52 -9.73
C GLU A 57 1.82 0.41 -8.79
N ARG A 58 2.79 0.72 -7.91
CA ARG A 58 3.29 -0.28 -6.95
C ARG A 58 2.20 -0.68 -5.96
N PHE A 59 1.33 0.25 -5.56
CA PHE A 59 0.17 -0.05 -4.72
C PHE A 59 -0.77 -1.05 -5.41
N ASP A 60 -1.06 -0.84 -6.70
CA ASP A 60 -1.89 -1.74 -7.51
C ASP A 60 -1.26 -3.15 -7.58
N GLY A 61 0.07 -3.25 -7.71
CA GLY A 61 0.79 -4.53 -7.58
C GLY A 61 0.58 -5.22 -6.22
N LEU A 62 0.63 -4.46 -5.13
CA LEU A 62 0.36 -4.99 -3.79
C LEU A 62 -1.09 -5.47 -3.63
N ILE A 63 -2.05 -4.83 -4.31
CA ILE A 63 -3.46 -5.26 -4.30
C ILE A 63 -3.60 -6.62 -4.98
N GLU A 64 -2.95 -6.84 -6.11
CA GLU A 64 -3.00 -8.13 -6.80
C GLU A 64 -2.29 -9.23 -6.01
N GLU A 65 -1.12 -8.95 -5.41
CA GLU A 65 -0.47 -9.87 -4.45
C GLU A 65 -1.43 -10.25 -3.31
N VAL A 66 -2.09 -9.27 -2.69
CA VAL A 66 -3.03 -9.51 -1.58
C VAL A 66 -4.27 -10.30 -2.02
N LYS A 67 -4.72 -10.08 -3.26
CA LYS A 67 -5.89 -10.75 -3.84
C LYS A 67 -5.65 -12.24 -4.06
N ASP A 68 -4.46 -12.65 -4.48
CA ASP A 68 -4.09 -14.05 -4.65
C ASP A 68 -4.09 -14.84 -3.32
N HIS A 69 -3.97 -14.13 -2.20
CA HIS A 69 -3.96 -14.66 -0.85
C HIS A 69 -5.34 -14.64 -0.15
N VAL A 70 -6.38 -14.13 -0.81
CA VAL A 70 -7.73 -14.10 -0.26
C VAL A 70 -8.29 -15.52 -0.12
N GLY A 71 -8.83 -15.83 1.06
CA GLY A 71 -9.38 -17.15 1.38
C GLY A 71 -8.32 -18.17 1.84
N VAL A 72 -7.04 -17.83 1.77
CA VAL A 72 -5.94 -18.59 2.37
C VAL A 72 -5.61 -18.01 3.75
N ASP A 73 -4.99 -16.83 3.76
CA ASP A 73 -4.55 -16.13 4.96
C ASP A 73 -5.13 -14.70 5.06
N ILE A 74 -5.74 -14.20 3.97
CA ILE A 74 -6.34 -12.86 3.93
C ILE A 74 -7.86 -12.93 3.81
N LYS A 75 -8.55 -12.08 4.59
CA LYS A 75 -10.01 -11.91 4.52
C LYS A 75 -10.40 -10.96 3.39
N GLU A 76 -11.56 -11.16 2.77
CA GLU A 76 -12.10 -10.26 1.73
C GLU A 76 -12.19 -8.80 2.20
N ASN A 77 -12.61 -8.57 3.45
CA ASN A 77 -12.68 -7.22 4.04
C ASN A 77 -11.31 -6.51 4.09
N SER A 78 -10.22 -7.27 4.17
CA SER A 78 -8.87 -6.71 4.10
C SER A 78 -8.62 -6.20 2.68
N LEU A 79 -8.90 -6.97 1.63
CA LEU A 79 -8.75 -6.54 0.23
C LEU A 79 -9.57 -5.27 -0.07
N ALA A 80 -10.80 -5.19 0.44
CA ALA A 80 -11.62 -3.99 0.32
C ALA A 80 -10.94 -2.74 0.92
N SER A 81 -10.24 -2.90 2.04
CA SER A 81 -9.48 -1.82 2.70
C SER A 81 -8.28 -1.35 1.87
N TYR A 82 -7.57 -2.26 1.18
CA TYR A 82 -6.49 -1.87 0.26
C TYR A 82 -7.02 -1.07 -0.93
N ARG A 83 -8.10 -1.55 -1.58
CA ARG A 83 -8.74 -0.85 -2.70
C ARG A 83 -9.24 0.55 -2.30
N GLN A 84 -9.86 0.66 -1.12
CA GLN A 84 -10.31 1.94 -0.60
C GLN A 84 -9.14 2.89 -0.34
N THR A 85 -8.07 2.42 0.31
CA THR A 85 -6.87 3.23 0.54
C THR A 85 -6.27 3.74 -0.75
N ARG A 86 -6.12 2.87 -1.76
CA ARG A 86 -5.60 3.24 -3.08
C ARG A 86 -6.46 4.32 -3.74
N ALA A 87 -7.78 4.16 -3.76
CA ALA A 87 -8.68 5.15 -4.33
C ALA A 87 -8.58 6.51 -3.62
N ARG A 88 -8.48 6.51 -2.28
CA ARG A 88 -8.29 7.74 -1.49
C ARG A 88 -6.94 8.39 -1.74
N LEU A 89 -5.88 7.60 -1.83
CA LEU A 89 -4.55 8.09 -2.17
C LEU A 89 -4.52 8.74 -3.55
N GLN A 90 -5.17 8.14 -4.55
CA GLN A 90 -5.29 8.73 -5.88
C GLN A 90 -6.06 10.06 -5.86
N GLN A 91 -7.16 10.16 -5.11
CA GLN A 91 -7.92 11.41 -4.96
C GLN A 91 -7.06 12.50 -4.31
N PHE A 92 -6.32 12.15 -3.26
CA PHE A 92 -5.38 13.05 -2.60
C PHE A 92 -4.28 13.57 -3.55
N ILE A 93 -3.64 12.66 -4.30
CA ILE A 93 -2.57 13.01 -5.25
C ILE A 93 -3.10 13.99 -6.30
N ARG A 94 -4.28 13.72 -6.86
CA ARG A 94 -4.93 14.63 -7.82
C ARG A 94 -5.26 15.99 -7.19
N ALA A 95 -5.77 16.01 -5.96
CA ALA A 95 -6.21 17.23 -5.29
C ALA A 95 -5.03 18.13 -4.85
N LYS A 96 -3.94 17.55 -4.33
CA LYS A 96 -2.82 18.31 -3.75
C LYS A 96 -1.61 18.47 -4.68
N HIS A 97 -1.35 17.47 -5.52
CA HIS A 97 -0.17 17.45 -6.39
C HIS A 97 -0.50 17.70 -7.86
N ASN A 98 -1.79 17.79 -8.22
CA ASN A 98 -2.27 17.95 -9.61
C ASN A 98 -1.63 16.92 -10.58
N ALA A 99 -1.39 15.72 -10.08
CA ALA A 99 -0.75 14.63 -10.80
C ALA A 99 -1.66 13.41 -10.85
N SER A 100 -1.47 12.53 -11.83
CA SER A 100 -2.16 11.25 -11.89
C SER A 100 -1.56 10.22 -10.93
N ASP A 101 -0.26 10.33 -10.67
CA ASP A 101 0.56 9.46 -9.82
C ASP A 101 1.85 10.22 -9.40
N LEU A 102 2.65 9.64 -8.51
CA LEU A 102 3.91 10.18 -8.03
C LEU A 102 5.01 9.12 -8.03
N THR A 103 6.25 9.51 -8.30
CA THR A 103 7.42 8.67 -8.02
C THR A 103 7.73 8.67 -6.53
N PHE A 104 8.45 7.66 -6.05
CA PHE A 104 8.88 7.62 -4.63
C PHE A 104 9.80 8.79 -4.26
N SER A 105 10.58 9.30 -5.21
CA SER A 105 11.44 10.48 -5.01
C SER A 105 10.67 11.80 -4.86
N GLN A 106 9.40 11.86 -5.28
CA GLN A 106 8.54 13.03 -5.12
C GLN A 106 7.84 13.08 -3.75
N LEU A 107 7.96 12.02 -2.94
CA LEU A 107 7.33 11.94 -1.63
C LEU A 107 8.14 12.73 -0.61
N THR A 108 7.62 13.88 -0.20
CA THR A 108 8.22 14.76 0.81
C THR A 108 7.97 14.23 2.22
N GLU A 109 8.76 14.67 3.21
CA GLU A 109 8.58 14.29 4.62
C GLU A 109 7.18 14.62 5.16
N ASP A 110 6.57 15.71 4.68
CA ASP A 110 5.24 16.16 5.07
C ASP A 110 4.10 15.41 4.37
N PHE A 111 4.39 14.53 3.41
CA PHE A 111 3.36 13.85 2.61
C PHE A 111 2.30 13.14 3.46
N ILE A 112 2.74 12.41 4.49
CA ILE A 112 1.83 11.68 5.40
C ILE A 112 0.95 12.65 6.19
N LYS A 113 1.52 13.76 6.67
CA LYS A 113 0.78 14.79 7.41
C LYS A 113 -0.25 15.48 6.53
N GLN A 114 0.10 15.78 5.28
CA GLN A 114 -0.84 16.36 4.31
C GLN A 114 -1.96 15.39 3.95
N PHE A 115 -1.63 14.10 3.78
CA PHE A 115 -2.62 13.06 3.55
C PHE A 115 -3.58 12.92 4.74
N GLU A 116 -3.06 12.95 5.97
CA GLU A 116 -3.86 12.91 7.19
C GLU A 116 -4.82 14.10 7.29
N GLN A 117 -4.34 15.31 7.04
CA GLN A 117 -5.16 16.53 7.01
C GLN A 117 -6.27 16.46 5.96
N TYR A 118 -5.97 15.93 4.77
CA TYR A 118 -6.94 15.74 3.71
C TYR A 118 -8.02 14.73 4.12
N VAL A 119 -7.63 13.56 4.63
CA VAL A 119 -8.56 12.48 4.97
C VAL A 119 -9.48 12.85 6.13
N ILE A 120 -8.95 13.53 7.15
CA ILE A 120 -9.74 13.92 8.33
C ILE A 120 -10.53 15.20 8.07
N GLY A 121 -9.87 16.22 7.50
CA GLY A 121 -10.45 17.55 7.33
C GLY A 121 -11.41 17.64 6.15
N GLU A 122 -11.01 17.17 4.98
CA GLU A 122 -11.78 17.33 3.74
C GLU A 122 -12.73 16.15 3.50
N VAL A 123 -12.26 14.92 3.74
CA VAL A 123 -13.09 13.72 3.53
C VAL A 123 -13.95 13.38 4.76
N GLY A 124 -13.57 13.85 5.95
CA GLY A 124 -14.32 13.63 7.20
C GLY A 124 -14.22 12.20 7.74
N LEU A 125 -13.14 11.46 7.43
CA LEU A 125 -12.94 10.12 7.97
C LEU A 125 -12.40 10.16 9.40
N LYS A 126 -12.70 9.10 10.16
CA LYS A 126 -12.20 8.93 11.53
C LYS A 126 -10.68 8.76 11.54
N GLN A 127 -10.02 9.28 12.57
CA GLN A 127 -8.58 9.11 12.82
C GLN A 127 -8.11 7.65 12.69
N SER A 128 -8.87 6.70 13.26
CA SER A 128 -8.53 5.27 13.18
C SER A 128 -8.55 4.71 11.76
N THR A 129 -9.42 5.24 10.89
CA THR A 129 -9.46 4.87 9.48
C THR A 129 -8.28 5.46 8.73
N CYS A 130 -7.96 6.74 9.00
CA CYS A 130 -6.78 7.41 8.46
C CYS A 130 -5.49 6.66 8.83
N TYR A 131 -5.34 6.29 10.11
CA TYR A 131 -4.21 5.49 10.60
C TYR A 131 -4.04 4.19 9.80
N ASN A 132 -5.12 3.42 9.60
CA ASN A 132 -5.06 2.17 8.84
C ASN A 132 -4.64 2.42 7.38
N MET A 133 -5.13 3.49 6.75
CA MET A 133 -4.72 3.88 5.39
C MET A 133 -3.22 4.21 5.35
N ILE A 134 -2.71 4.98 6.30
CA ILE A 134 -1.29 5.36 6.38
C ILE A 134 -0.41 4.12 6.60
N VAL A 135 -0.82 3.16 7.43
CA VAL A 135 -0.09 1.91 7.61
C VAL A 135 0.09 1.16 6.28
N LEU A 136 -0.93 1.15 5.43
CA LEU A 136 -0.83 0.54 4.09
C LEU A 136 0.07 1.33 3.14
N ILE A 137 0.01 2.66 3.18
CA ILE A 137 0.91 3.52 2.39
C ILE A 137 2.38 3.27 2.78
N LYS A 138 2.67 3.21 4.09
CA LYS A 138 4.00 2.87 4.60
C LYS A 138 4.44 1.47 4.18
N LYS A 139 3.52 0.50 4.15
CA LYS A 139 3.81 -0.85 3.67
C LYS A 139 4.28 -0.83 2.20
N VAL A 140 3.60 -0.08 1.33
CA VAL A 140 4.01 0.08 -0.08
C VAL A 140 5.39 0.74 -0.18
N CYS A 141 5.64 1.80 0.59
CA CYS A 141 6.95 2.47 0.60
C CYS A 141 8.07 1.52 1.05
N LYS A 142 7.82 0.68 2.06
CA LYS A 142 8.78 -0.31 2.55
C LYS A 142 9.05 -1.43 1.54
N LEU A 143 8.04 -1.84 0.78
CA LEU A 143 8.21 -2.80 -0.32
C LEU A 143 9.04 -2.20 -1.44
N ALA A 144 8.72 -0.97 -1.85
CA ALA A 144 9.49 -0.25 -2.85
C ALA A 144 10.98 -0.12 -2.47
N TYR A 145 11.28 0.16 -1.20
CA TYR A 145 12.67 0.17 -0.72
C TYR A 145 13.35 -1.21 -0.85
N ARG A 146 12.68 -2.29 -0.45
CA ARG A 146 13.21 -3.66 -0.55
C ARG A 146 13.46 -4.10 -1.99
N GLU A 147 12.66 -3.60 -2.92
CA GLU A 147 12.75 -3.88 -4.35
C GLU A 147 13.72 -2.95 -5.08
N GLY A 148 14.31 -1.97 -4.39
CA GLY A 148 15.22 -0.99 -4.98
C GLY A 148 14.53 0.11 -5.81
N ALA A 149 13.20 0.24 -5.70
CA ALA A 149 12.43 1.32 -6.31
C ALA A 149 12.48 2.62 -5.49
N ALA A 150 12.86 2.55 -4.21
CA ALA A 150 13.11 3.71 -3.34
C ALA A 150 14.47 3.56 -2.63
N ASP A 151 15.19 4.67 -2.44
CA ASP A 151 16.53 4.67 -1.86
C ASP A 151 16.56 4.71 -0.33
N THR A 152 15.46 5.16 0.26
CA THR A 152 15.35 5.36 1.70
C THR A 152 14.07 4.72 2.20
N LEU A 153 14.07 4.38 3.48
CA LEU A 153 12.88 3.93 4.19
C LEU A 153 11.95 5.13 4.44
N LEU A 154 11.18 5.49 3.41
CA LEU A 154 10.23 6.60 3.49
C LEU A 154 9.24 6.39 4.65
N PHE A 155 9.14 7.40 5.51
CA PHE A 155 8.19 7.48 6.64
C PHE A 155 8.36 6.46 7.78
N ASP A 156 9.49 5.75 7.87
CA ASP A 156 9.70 4.75 8.94
C ASP A 156 9.62 5.37 10.35
N ASN A 157 10.16 6.59 10.50
CA ASN A 157 10.17 7.33 11.77
C ASN A 157 8.91 8.19 12.02
N VAL A 158 7.98 8.28 11.07
CA VAL A 158 6.79 9.14 11.21
C VAL A 158 5.82 8.51 12.21
N HIS A 159 5.54 9.19 13.32
CA HIS A 159 4.49 8.74 14.24
C HIS A 159 3.11 9.13 13.70
N VAL A 160 2.14 8.22 13.81
CA VAL A 160 0.74 8.45 13.38
C VAL A 160 -0.16 7.99 14.51
N ASP A 161 -1.02 8.88 15.00
CA ASP A 161 -1.94 8.58 16.08
C ASP A 161 -3.11 7.73 15.55
N LYS A 162 -3.46 6.66 16.27
CA LYS A 162 -4.59 5.77 15.92
C LYS A 162 -5.95 6.38 16.27
N GLY A 163 -5.95 7.51 16.96
CA GLY A 163 -7.11 8.18 17.52
C GLY A 163 -7.56 7.54 18.82
N ASP A 164 -8.80 7.84 19.16
CA ASP A 164 -9.39 7.53 20.47
C ASP A 164 -9.22 6.03 20.82
N ASN A 165 -8.26 5.75 21.70
CA ASN A 165 -7.94 4.43 22.25
C ASN A 165 -9.00 4.00 23.27
N ARG A 166 -10.27 4.34 23.06
CA ARG A 166 -11.35 3.93 23.97
C ARG A 166 -11.31 2.43 24.06
N LEU A 167 -10.96 1.95 25.25
CA LEU A 167 -11.02 0.53 25.57
C LEU A 167 -12.41 0.03 25.18
N PRO A 168 -12.52 -1.14 24.52
CA PRO A 168 -13.81 -1.75 24.27
C PRO A 168 -14.59 -1.73 25.58
N LYS A 169 -15.72 -1.02 25.61
CA LYS A 169 -16.57 -1.03 26.80
C LYS A 169 -17.10 -2.45 26.94
N ALA A 170 -16.52 -3.21 27.86
CA ALA A 170 -17.00 -4.54 28.17
C ALA A 170 -18.43 -4.42 28.71
N LEU A 171 -19.28 -5.37 28.32
CA LEU A 171 -20.63 -5.44 28.84
C LEU A 171 -20.55 -5.85 30.32
N ASP A 172 -20.94 -4.94 31.23
CA ASP A 172 -21.05 -5.29 32.65
C ASP A 172 -22.30 -6.15 32.91
N LYS A 173 -22.35 -6.82 34.07
CA LYS A 173 -23.44 -7.71 34.43
C LYS A 173 -24.81 -6.99 34.44
N GLY A 174 -24.85 -5.73 34.87
CA GLY A 174 -26.09 -4.96 34.93
C GLY A 174 -26.60 -4.57 33.53
N ALA A 175 -25.71 -4.20 32.62
CA ALA A 175 -26.02 -3.96 31.21
C ALA A 175 -26.48 -5.23 30.50
N LEU A 176 -25.86 -6.38 30.81
CA LEU A 176 -26.29 -7.69 30.33
C LEU A 176 -27.68 -8.07 30.83
N ASP A 177 -27.96 -7.87 32.11
CA ASP A 177 -29.26 -8.20 32.70
C ASP A 177 -30.37 -7.30 32.13
N LYS A 178 -30.07 -6.02 31.86
CA LYS A 178 -30.97 -5.11 31.12
C LYS A 178 -31.24 -5.59 29.70
N LEU A 179 -30.21 -6.02 28.97
CA LEU A 179 -30.34 -6.59 27.62
C LEU A 179 -31.22 -7.85 27.60
N LYS A 180 -31.06 -8.72 28.61
CA LYS A 180 -31.87 -9.94 28.76
C LYS A 180 -33.34 -9.67 29.12
N ALA A 181 -33.60 -8.57 29.80
CA ALA A 181 -34.96 -8.17 30.20
C ALA A 181 -35.73 -7.48 29.06
N LEU A 182 -35.07 -7.06 27.98
CA LEU A 182 -35.74 -6.54 26.79
C LEU A 182 -36.52 -7.67 26.11
N ARG A 183 -37.85 -7.55 26.08
CA ARG A 183 -38.70 -8.33 25.18
C ARG A 183 -38.99 -7.52 23.93
N PHE A 184 -38.69 -8.09 22.78
CA PHE A 184 -39.03 -7.51 21.48
C PHE A 184 -40.43 -7.97 21.09
N ASP A 185 -41.45 -7.53 21.82
CA ASP A 185 -42.83 -7.84 21.48
C ASP A 185 -43.18 -7.04 20.21
N GLY A 186 -43.21 -7.70 19.04
CA GLY A 186 -43.63 -7.11 17.77
C GLY A 186 -42.77 -7.38 16.53
N LEU A 187 -41.67 -8.15 16.62
CA LEU A 187 -40.81 -8.44 15.43
C LEU A 187 -41.09 -9.77 14.73
N ASP A 188 -42.06 -10.56 15.20
CA ASP A 188 -42.45 -11.82 14.53
C ASP A 188 -43.41 -11.62 13.35
N GLY A 189 -44.03 -10.43 13.21
CA GLY A 189 -45.00 -10.15 12.14
C GLY A 189 -44.38 -9.81 10.78
N ASP A 190 -43.18 -9.23 10.75
CA ASP A 190 -42.57 -8.73 9.51
C ASP A 190 -41.54 -9.70 8.88
N MET A 191 -41.11 -10.74 9.60
CA MET A 191 -40.18 -11.75 9.04
C MET A 191 -40.87 -12.81 8.16
N GLU A 192 -42.21 -12.90 8.13
CA GLU A 192 -42.94 -13.83 7.25
C GLU A 192 -43.17 -13.29 5.82
N THR A 193 -42.93 -12.02 5.54
CA THR A 193 -43.18 -11.43 4.21
C THR A 193 -41.96 -11.30 3.30
N SER A 194 -40.77 -11.72 3.76
CA SER A 194 -39.55 -11.75 2.95
C SER A 194 -39.07 -13.18 2.70
N ARG A 195 -39.82 -13.91 1.86
CA ARG A 195 -39.36 -15.12 1.17
C ARG A 195 -39.31 -14.88 -0.33
#